data_AF-A0A232LLT6-F1
#
_entry.id   AF-A0A232LLT6-F1
#
_cell.length_a   1.000
_cell.length_b   1.000
_cell.length_c   1.000
_cell.angle_alpha   90.00
_cell.angle_beta   90.00
_cell.angle_gamma   90.00
#
_symmetry.space_group_name_H-M   'P 1'
#
loop_
_entity.id
_entity.type
_entity.pdbx_description
1 polymer ?
#
loop_
_entity_poly.entity_id
_entity_poly.type
_entity_poly.pdbx_seq_one_letter_code
_entity_poly.pdbx_strand_id
1 'polypeptide(L)'
;YQTAGAKIRPPLNSRFPAFRNENPQWWDGSQIYGETIAETYRLRTHPVTGKLEPNGKLYVDPKTHLLGVDPQTGIPLTGFNDNWWLGLEILHTVFAREHNRICDLLIESERHLTEQEIFETTRLINCALMAKIHTVEWTPSIIAHPSIQPALDANWMGLFGHFFGEKAARKLAKWLPNGFVKDVLTGVPMSETDHHGTPYSLTEEFNAVYRLHPLIPDEVEIKRCGTEQKIGTYKMADIAFSESRTPFKDKAEMVDVIYSFGTANPGAIIARNYPNFLRDLALPGDPISGRKQILDLAAVDLIRDRSRGVPRYCEFRRQLRMSAPESFEELAGLFDGNHRPSPDQDPFPNLVKELHDLYGGDLEAVDTMVGMFLEVPPADFGFSDTAFRIFILMASRRLKSDRFFTEDYTEERGSEPY
;
A
#
# COMPACT_ATOMS: atom_id res chain seq x y z
N TYR A 1 -11.76 3.66 15.24
CA TYR A 1 -10.75 4.58 14.70
C TYR A 1 -11.21 6.04 14.57
N GLN A 2 -12.51 6.32 14.49
CA GLN A 2 -12.97 7.71 14.35
C GLN A 2 -13.09 8.38 15.72
N THR A 3 -12.21 9.37 15.97
CA THR A 3 -12.30 10.20 17.17
C THR A 3 -13.25 11.36 16.91
N ALA A 4 -14.36 11.38 17.63
CA ALA A 4 -15.12 12.61 17.84
C ALA A 4 -14.26 13.56 18.69
N GLY A 5 -13.72 14.61 18.08
CA GLY A 5 -13.06 15.66 18.84
C GLY A 5 -12.06 16.45 18.01
N ALA A 6 -12.45 17.67 17.64
CA ALA A 6 -11.50 18.74 17.37
C ALA A 6 -10.67 19.00 18.64
N LYS A 7 -9.60 18.22 18.85
CA LYS A 7 -8.60 18.51 19.87
C LYS A 7 -7.44 19.24 19.20
N ILE A 8 -7.25 20.46 19.67
CA ILE A 8 -6.19 21.45 19.41
C ILE A 8 -4.96 20.83 18.73
N ARG A 9 -4.81 21.15 17.44
CA ARG A 9 -3.67 20.74 16.62
C ARG A 9 -2.43 21.51 17.11
N PRO A 10 -1.31 20.86 17.47
CA PRO A 10 -0.10 21.57 17.85
C PRO A 10 0.42 22.40 16.66
N PRO A 11 0.93 23.61 16.89
CA PRO A 11 1.46 24.45 15.82
C PRO A 11 2.69 23.78 15.19
N LEU A 12 2.77 23.82 13.86
CA LEU A 12 3.93 23.33 13.12
C LEU A 12 5.17 24.15 13.51
N ASN A 13 6.29 23.48 13.76
CA ASN A 13 7.54 24.15 14.12
C ASN A 13 8.11 24.88 12.90
N SER A 14 8.23 26.20 12.96
CA SER A 14 8.78 27.01 11.87
C SER A 14 10.27 26.77 11.59
N ARG A 15 11.00 26.16 12.53
CA ARG A 15 12.42 25.79 12.39
C ARG A 15 12.63 24.45 11.70
N PHE A 16 11.66 23.54 11.78
CA PHE A 16 11.69 22.23 11.14
C PHE A 16 10.36 22.04 10.42
N PRO A 17 10.27 22.34 9.12
CA PRO A 17 9.02 22.22 8.38
C PRO A 17 8.51 20.78 8.50
N ALA A 18 7.37 20.62 9.16
CA ALA A 18 6.67 19.34 9.27
C ALA A 18 5.46 19.38 8.34
N PHE A 19 5.21 18.27 7.67
CA PHE A 19 4.06 18.12 6.79
C PHE A 19 2.98 17.30 7.50
N ARG A 20 1.74 17.65 7.21
CA ARG A 20 0.59 16.96 7.79
C ARG A 20 0.22 15.80 6.87
N ASN A 21 0.02 14.62 7.46
CA ASN A 21 -0.71 13.57 6.79
C ASN A 21 -2.20 13.91 6.85
N GLU A 22 -2.83 14.00 5.68
CA GLU A 22 -4.28 14.25 5.59
C GLU A 22 -5.06 12.97 5.90
N ASN A 23 -4.48 11.81 5.58
CA ASN A 23 -5.10 10.51 5.79
C ASN A 23 -4.79 9.97 7.20
N PRO A 24 -5.69 9.16 7.79
CA PRO A 24 -5.40 8.38 8.98
C PRO A 24 -4.15 7.50 8.76
N GLN A 25 -3.15 7.65 9.64
CA GLN A 25 -1.92 6.87 9.60
C GLN A 25 -2.07 5.41 10.08
N TRP A 26 -3.23 5.07 10.63
CA TRP A 26 -3.57 3.73 11.09
C TRP A 26 -3.90 2.84 9.91
N TRP A 27 -3.73 1.54 10.07
CA TRP A 27 -4.12 0.58 9.04
C TRP A 27 -5.60 0.19 9.19
N ASP A 28 -6.47 1.19 9.11
CA ASP A 28 -7.87 1.15 9.54
C ASP A 28 -8.88 1.03 8.39
N GLY A 29 -8.38 0.68 7.20
CA GLY A 29 -9.16 0.53 5.99
C GLY A 29 -9.77 1.85 5.49
N SER A 30 -9.23 3.01 5.88
CA SER A 30 -9.72 4.33 5.43
C SER A 30 -9.87 4.45 3.91
N GLN A 31 -9.06 3.74 3.11
CA GLN A 31 -9.21 3.67 1.67
C GLN A 31 -10.56 3.06 1.21
N ILE A 32 -11.19 2.23 2.04
CA ILE A 32 -12.51 1.61 1.81
C ILE A 32 -13.61 2.37 2.56
N TYR A 33 -13.34 2.77 3.81
CA TYR A 33 -14.36 3.28 4.75
C TYR A 33 -14.45 4.80 4.84
N GLY A 34 -13.54 5.53 4.20
CA GLY A 34 -13.40 6.98 4.35
C GLY A 34 -12.75 7.39 5.66
N GLU A 35 -12.43 8.67 5.77
CA GLU A 35 -11.64 9.22 6.87
C GLU A 35 -12.53 9.82 7.97
N THR A 36 -13.72 10.27 7.56
CA THR A 36 -14.71 10.89 8.44
C THR A 36 -15.97 10.04 8.60
N ILE A 37 -16.69 10.23 9.71
CA ILE A 37 -18.01 9.62 9.93
C ILE A 37 -18.96 9.93 8.76
N ALA A 38 -18.95 11.17 8.27
CA ALA A 38 -19.81 11.61 7.18
C ALA A 38 -19.50 10.86 5.87
N GLU A 39 -18.23 10.66 5.55
CA GLU A 39 -17.83 9.85 4.39
C GLU A 39 -18.20 8.40 4.57
N THR A 40 -17.96 7.82 5.75
CA THR A 40 -18.39 6.44 6.05
C THR A 40 -19.89 6.25 5.82
N TYR A 41 -20.73 7.18 6.28
CA TYR A 41 -22.17 7.14 6.01
C TYR A 41 -22.48 7.29 4.51
N ARG A 42 -21.77 8.18 3.80
CA ARG A 42 -21.93 8.36 2.34
C ARG A 42 -21.67 7.06 1.59
N LEU A 43 -20.61 6.33 1.94
CA LEU A 43 -20.20 5.09 1.28
C LEU A 43 -21.13 3.90 1.57
N ARG A 44 -21.96 4.02 2.60
CA ARG A 44 -23.05 3.09 2.93
C ARG A 44 -24.39 3.51 2.33
N THR A 45 -24.47 4.66 1.66
CA THR A 45 -25.73 5.22 1.16
C THR A 45 -25.81 5.06 -0.34
N HIS A 46 -26.96 4.60 -0.83
CA HIS A 46 -27.23 4.50 -2.25
C HIS A 46 -27.11 5.89 -2.92
N PRO A 47 -26.24 6.06 -3.94
CA PRO A 47 -25.90 7.37 -4.50
C PRO A 47 -27.07 8.11 -5.14
N VAL A 48 -28.02 7.39 -5.75
CA VAL A 48 -29.22 7.98 -6.37
C VAL A 48 -30.40 8.15 -5.40
N THR A 49 -30.73 7.12 -4.61
CA THR A 49 -31.95 7.13 -3.78
C THR A 49 -31.74 7.77 -2.41
N GLY A 50 -30.48 7.93 -1.96
CA GLY A 50 -30.17 8.42 -0.62
C GLY A 50 -30.51 7.44 0.51
N LYS A 51 -30.88 6.20 0.18
CA LYS A 51 -31.20 5.18 1.17
C LYS A 51 -29.92 4.54 1.73
N LEU A 52 -29.80 4.50 3.05
CA LEU A 52 -28.72 3.77 3.72
C LEU A 52 -28.87 2.26 3.50
N GLU A 53 -27.77 1.58 3.20
CA GLU A 53 -27.72 0.14 3.10
C GLU A 53 -27.99 -0.49 4.47
N PRO A 54 -28.89 -1.49 4.55
CA PRO A 54 -29.23 -2.15 5.79
C PRO A 54 -28.08 -3.03 6.28
N ASN A 55 -28.21 -3.58 7.49
CA ASN A 55 -27.35 -4.65 7.99
C ASN A 55 -25.86 -4.26 8.09
N GLY A 56 -25.59 -2.96 8.26
CA GLY A 56 -24.22 -2.46 8.34
C GLY A 56 -23.41 -2.59 7.05
N LYS A 57 -24.03 -2.74 5.87
CA LYS A 57 -23.31 -2.96 4.61
C LYS A 57 -22.79 -1.66 3.96
N LEU A 58 -21.80 -1.81 3.09
CA LEU A 58 -21.35 -0.81 2.12
C LEU A 58 -22.20 -0.89 0.85
N TYR A 59 -22.37 0.24 0.17
CA TYR A 59 -23.07 0.26 -1.11
C TYR A 59 -22.24 -0.39 -2.22
N VAL A 60 -22.78 -1.47 -2.78
CA VAL A 60 -22.29 -2.12 -4.00
C VAL A 60 -23.47 -2.23 -4.95
N ASP A 61 -23.30 -1.79 -6.19
CA ASP A 61 -24.37 -1.77 -7.17
C ASP A 61 -24.84 -3.22 -7.45
N PRO A 62 -26.13 -3.54 -7.26
CA PRO A 62 -26.62 -4.92 -7.33
C PRO A 62 -26.67 -5.48 -8.75
N LYS A 63 -26.53 -4.65 -9.79
CA LYS A 63 -26.55 -5.09 -11.19
C LYS A 63 -25.15 -5.35 -11.72
N THR A 64 -24.19 -4.51 -11.35
CA THR A 64 -22.81 -4.58 -11.84
C THR A 64 -21.87 -5.28 -10.87
N HIS A 65 -22.25 -5.39 -9.60
CA HIS A 65 -21.41 -5.87 -8.51
C HIS A 65 -20.11 -5.05 -8.32
N LEU A 66 -20.11 -3.80 -8.80
CA LEU A 66 -19.05 -2.81 -8.62
C LEU A 66 -19.44 -1.78 -7.56
N LEU A 67 -18.49 -0.96 -7.12
CA LEU A 67 -18.80 0.18 -6.26
C LEU A 67 -19.77 1.14 -6.96
N GLY A 68 -20.56 1.87 -6.17
CA GLY A 68 -21.32 3.01 -6.69
C GLY A 68 -20.39 4.05 -7.32
N VAL A 69 -20.92 4.89 -8.21
CA VAL A 69 -20.19 6.03 -8.79
C VAL A 69 -20.82 7.33 -8.37
N ASP A 70 -20.02 8.38 -8.27
CA ASP A 70 -20.51 9.73 -8.15
C ASP A 70 -21.24 10.11 -9.45
N PRO A 71 -22.53 10.50 -9.40
CA PRO A 71 -23.28 10.84 -10.60
C PRO A 71 -22.75 12.04 -11.39
N GLN A 72 -21.94 12.92 -10.76
CA GLN A 72 -21.39 14.11 -11.39
C GLN A 72 -20.06 13.83 -12.07
N THR A 73 -19.18 13.05 -11.44
CA THR A 73 -17.82 12.81 -11.93
C THR A 73 -17.65 11.47 -12.64
N GLY A 74 -18.55 10.51 -12.39
CA GLY A 74 -18.42 9.13 -12.85
C GLY A 74 -17.33 8.33 -12.13
N ILE A 75 -16.67 8.94 -11.13
CA ILE A 75 -15.61 8.29 -10.35
C ILE A 75 -16.25 7.41 -9.26
N PRO A 76 -15.69 6.22 -8.97
CA PRO A 76 -16.18 5.35 -7.90
C PRO A 76 -16.23 6.03 -6.53
N LEU A 77 -17.29 5.69 -5.79
CA LEU A 77 -17.48 6.08 -4.40
C LEU A 77 -16.78 5.08 -3.50
N THR A 78 -15.68 5.50 -2.90
CA THR A 78 -14.90 4.74 -1.94
C THR A 78 -14.20 5.70 -0.97
N GLY A 79 -13.40 5.19 -0.05
CA GLY A 79 -12.72 6.00 0.96
C GLY A 79 -11.59 6.88 0.39
N PHE A 80 -11.00 6.50 -0.73
CA PHE A 80 -9.99 7.28 -1.46
C PHE A 80 -10.16 7.12 -2.99
N ASN A 81 -10.26 8.22 -3.74
CA ASN A 81 -10.46 8.16 -5.20
C ASN A 81 -9.74 9.25 -6.03
N ASP A 82 -8.76 9.96 -5.47
CA ASP A 82 -8.11 11.11 -6.15
C ASP A 82 -7.22 10.71 -7.34
N ASN A 83 -6.43 9.63 -7.22
CA ASN A 83 -5.49 9.16 -8.24
C ASN A 83 -5.89 7.76 -8.74
N TRP A 84 -7.12 7.67 -9.25
CA TRP A 84 -7.81 6.39 -9.48
C TRP A 84 -7.41 5.69 -10.78
N TRP A 85 -7.39 4.35 -10.78
CA TRP A 85 -7.22 3.52 -11.97
C TRP A 85 -7.82 2.12 -11.77
N LEU A 86 -7.88 1.32 -12.84
CA LEU A 86 -8.54 0.00 -12.84
C LEU A 86 -8.04 -0.94 -11.73
N GLY A 87 -6.74 -0.96 -11.40
CA GLY A 87 -6.21 -1.80 -10.32
C GLY A 87 -6.83 -1.47 -8.95
N LEU A 88 -7.04 -0.18 -8.67
CA LEU A 88 -7.71 0.26 -7.44
C LEU A 88 -9.20 -0.08 -7.46
N GLU A 89 -9.86 0.03 -8.61
CA GLU A 89 -11.25 -0.42 -8.78
C GLU A 89 -11.45 -1.87 -8.37
N ILE A 90 -10.55 -2.76 -8.78
CA ILE A 90 -10.59 -4.19 -8.44
C ILE A 90 -10.51 -4.36 -6.92
N LEU A 91 -9.43 -3.87 -6.30
CA LEU A 91 -9.16 -4.12 -4.89
C LEU A 91 -10.21 -3.48 -3.98
N HIS A 92 -10.62 -2.25 -4.26
CA HIS A 92 -11.63 -1.59 -3.44
C HIS A 92 -13.00 -2.27 -3.57
N THR A 93 -13.37 -2.72 -4.76
CA THR A 93 -14.62 -3.47 -4.95
C THR A 93 -14.57 -4.82 -4.23
N VAL A 94 -13.47 -5.55 -4.34
CA VAL A 94 -13.30 -6.85 -3.66
C VAL A 94 -13.42 -6.70 -2.16
N PHE A 95 -12.74 -5.73 -1.55
CA PHE A 95 -12.79 -5.53 -0.10
C PHE A 95 -14.12 -4.93 0.39
N ALA A 96 -14.85 -4.18 -0.44
CA ALA A 96 -16.22 -3.77 -0.11
C ALA A 96 -17.19 -4.96 -0.14
N ARG A 97 -17.03 -5.86 -1.11
CA ARG A 97 -17.80 -7.12 -1.19
C ARG A 97 -17.46 -8.06 -0.04
N GLU A 98 -16.19 -8.14 0.35
CA GLU A 98 -15.74 -8.93 1.49
C GLU A 98 -16.33 -8.41 2.81
N HIS A 99 -16.34 -7.08 3.00
CA HIS A 99 -17.07 -6.46 4.11
C HIS A 99 -18.55 -6.90 4.12
N ASN A 100 -19.25 -6.80 2.98
CA ASN A 100 -20.66 -7.20 2.92
C ASN A 100 -20.87 -8.70 3.20
N ARG A 101 -19.93 -9.56 2.78
CA ARG A 101 -19.95 -11.01 3.07
C ARG A 101 -19.75 -11.28 4.57
N ILE A 102 -18.82 -10.58 5.21
CA ILE A 102 -18.57 -10.72 6.65
C ILE A 102 -19.79 -10.20 7.45
N CYS A 103 -20.45 -9.10 7.02
CA CYS A 103 -21.71 -8.68 7.63
C CYS A 103 -22.76 -9.80 7.60
N ASP A 104 -22.92 -10.47 6.46
CA ASP A 104 -23.86 -11.59 6.33
C ASP A 104 -23.53 -12.74 7.29
N LEU A 105 -22.25 -13.09 7.42
CA LEU A 105 -21.80 -14.11 8.39
C LEU A 105 -22.09 -13.71 9.84
N LEU A 106 -21.83 -12.45 10.21
CA LEU A 106 -22.10 -11.94 11.56
C LEU A 106 -23.59 -11.91 11.90
N ILE A 107 -24.45 -11.62 10.92
CA ILE A 107 -25.90 -11.66 11.13
C ILE A 107 -26.38 -13.09 11.39
N GLU A 108 -25.75 -14.08 10.75
CA GLU A 108 -26.07 -15.49 10.93
C GLU A 108 -25.60 -16.02 12.30
N SER A 109 -24.37 -15.69 12.72
CA SER A 109 -23.75 -16.18 13.96
C SER A 109 -24.11 -15.35 15.19
N GLU A 110 -24.22 -14.03 15.07
CA GLU A 110 -24.34 -13.07 16.18
C GLU A 110 -25.62 -12.20 16.05
N ARG A 111 -26.78 -12.87 16.01
CA ARG A 111 -28.11 -12.23 15.81
C ARG A 111 -28.50 -11.13 16.82
N HIS A 112 -27.75 -10.99 17.90
CA HIS A 112 -28.01 -10.00 18.94
C HIS A 112 -27.36 -8.63 18.64
N LEU A 113 -26.43 -8.55 17.68
CA LEU A 113 -25.76 -7.31 17.32
C LEU A 113 -26.68 -6.37 16.54
N THR A 114 -26.56 -5.07 16.82
CA THR A 114 -27.18 -4.00 16.04
C THR A 114 -26.46 -3.79 14.70
N GLU A 115 -27.10 -3.10 13.75
CA GLU A 115 -26.48 -2.79 12.45
C GLU A 115 -25.17 -1.99 12.58
N GLN A 116 -25.06 -1.12 13.59
CA GLN A 116 -23.84 -0.36 13.83
C GLN A 116 -22.74 -1.24 14.41
N GLU A 117 -23.08 -2.15 15.33
CA GLU A 117 -22.11 -3.11 15.86
C GLU A 117 -21.64 -4.08 14.78
N ILE A 118 -22.52 -4.53 13.89
CA ILE A 118 -22.17 -5.33 12.72
C ILE A 118 -21.17 -4.55 11.86
N PHE A 119 -21.47 -3.30 11.49
CA PHE A 119 -20.57 -2.50 10.64
C PHE A 119 -19.17 -2.32 11.26
N GLU A 120 -19.10 -1.92 12.53
CA GLU A 120 -17.81 -1.68 13.21
C GLU A 120 -17.02 -2.98 13.40
N THR A 121 -17.69 -4.08 13.76
CA THR A 121 -17.05 -5.40 13.90
C THR A 121 -16.53 -5.88 12.55
N THR A 122 -17.35 -5.83 11.51
CA THR A 122 -16.94 -6.17 10.14
C THR A 122 -15.76 -5.33 9.68
N ARG A 123 -15.75 -4.02 9.97
CA ARG A 123 -14.62 -3.13 9.65
C ARG A 123 -13.34 -3.64 10.30
N LEU A 124 -13.36 -4.00 11.59
CA LEU A 124 -12.17 -4.54 12.27
C LEU A 124 -11.67 -5.83 11.62
N ILE A 125 -12.57 -6.79 11.34
CA ILE A 125 -12.22 -8.06 10.66
C ILE A 125 -11.57 -7.79 9.31
N ASN A 126 -12.20 -6.94 8.49
CA ASN A 126 -11.73 -6.69 7.13
C ASN A 126 -10.40 -5.92 7.12
N CYS A 127 -10.16 -5.03 8.08
CA CYS A 127 -8.86 -4.37 8.27
C CYS A 127 -7.77 -5.36 8.68
N ALA A 128 -8.07 -6.26 9.62
CA ALA A 128 -7.17 -7.35 10.00
C ALA A 128 -6.86 -8.29 8.84
N LEU A 129 -7.85 -8.63 8.02
CA LEU A 129 -7.67 -9.44 6.82
C LEU A 129 -6.75 -8.75 5.81
N MET A 130 -6.98 -7.47 5.50
CA MET A 130 -6.11 -6.68 4.62
C MET A 130 -4.68 -6.60 5.15
N ALA A 131 -4.51 -6.35 6.45
CA ALA A 131 -3.21 -6.28 7.10
C ALA A 131 -2.47 -7.62 7.02
N LYS A 132 -3.18 -8.72 7.29
CA LYS A 132 -2.65 -10.08 7.20
C LYS A 132 -2.18 -10.41 5.79
N ILE A 133 -3.04 -10.24 4.78
CA ILE A 133 -2.70 -10.51 3.37
C ILE A 133 -1.44 -9.71 2.97
N HIS A 134 -1.37 -8.43 3.35
CA HIS A 134 -0.18 -7.63 3.03
C HIS A 134 1.08 -8.14 3.73
N THR A 135 0.99 -8.54 5.00
CA THR A 135 2.13 -9.03 5.79
C THR A 135 2.60 -10.40 5.33
N VAL A 136 1.71 -11.39 5.20
CA VAL A 136 2.12 -12.80 5.00
C VAL A 136 1.99 -13.30 3.56
N GLU A 137 1.40 -12.51 2.64
CA GLU A 137 1.26 -12.89 1.23
C GLU A 137 1.92 -11.87 0.29
N TRP A 138 1.54 -10.59 0.34
CA TRP A 138 2.07 -9.57 -0.57
C TRP A 138 3.57 -9.34 -0.36
N THR A 139 4.00 -9.18 0.90
CA THR A 139 5.41 -8.88 1.20
C THR A 139 6.35 -10.02 0.81
N PRO A 140 6.08 -11.30 1.12
CA PRO A 140 6.87 -12.41 0.60
C PRO A 140 6.82 -12.55 -0.93
N SER A 141 5.75 -12.09 -1.58
CA SER A 141 5.64 -12.14 -3.05
C SER A 141 6.55 -11.12 -3.74
N ILE A 142 6.70 -9.91 -3.18
CA ILE A 142 7.62 -8.89 -3.72
C ILE A 142 9.05 -9.05 -3.18
N ILE A 143 9.24 -9.76 -2.06
CA ILE A 143 10.57 -10.11 -1.51
C ILE A 143 10.63 -11.63 -1.36
N ALA A 144 10.85 -12.34 -2.46
CA ALA A 144 10.79 -13.79 -2.56
C ALA A 144 12.03 -14.51 -1.97
N HIS A 145 12.78 -13.83 -1.11
CA HIS A 145 13.96 -14.40 -0.46
C HIS A 145 13.55 -15.43 0.61
N PRO A 146 14.24 -16.60 0.71
CA PRO A 146 13.83 -17.70 1.59
C PRO A 146 13.68 -17.37 3.08
N SER A 147 14.34 -16.31 3.55
CA SER A 147 14.23 -15.87 4.95
C SER A 147 13.00 -14.98 5.24
N ILE A 148 12.35 -14.44 4.22
CA ILE A 148 11.28 -13.44 4.40
C ILE A 148 9.98 -14.10 4.87
N GLN A 149 9.56 -15.19 4.24
CA GLN A 149 8.32 -15.88 4.66
C GLN A 149 8.38 -16.29 6.14
N PRO A 150 9.43 -17.00 6.64
CA PRO A 150 9.52 -17.34 8.06
C PRO A 150 9.57 -16.10 8.97
N ALA A 151 10.22 -15.01 8.53
CA ALA A 151 10.29 -13.79 9.33
C ALA A 151 8.93 -13.09 9.46
N LEU A 152 8.13 -13.05 8.39
CA LEU A 152 6.81 -12.42 8.41
C LEU A 152 5.74 -13.30 9.04
N ASP A 153 5.86 -14.62 8.90
CA ASP A 153 5.11 -15.58 9.71
C ASP A 153 5.43 -15.36 11.19
N ALA A 154 6.71 -15.26 11.57
CA ALA A 154 7.08 -14.99 12.96
C ALA A 154 6.55 -13.62 13.45
N ASN A 155 6.54 -12.59 12.62
CA ASN A 155 5.97 -11.30 12.97
C ASN A 155 4.45 -11.40 13.23
N TRP A 156 3.72 -12.19 12.43
CA TRP A 156 2.26 -12.32 12.53
C TRP A 156 1.79 -13.39 13.53
N MET A 157 2.38 -14.58 13.54
CA MET A 157 1.97 -15.74 14.35
C MET A 157 3.04 -16.23 15.32
N GLY A 158 4.22 -15.61 15.33
CA GLY A 158 5.33 -16.00 16.19
C GLY A 158 6.02 -17.28 15.74
N LEU A 159 7.18 -17.59 16.34
CA LEU A 159 7.92 -18.81 16.04
C LEU A 159 7.08 -20.07 16.35
N PHE A 160 6.28 -20.04 17.41
CA PHE A 160 5.39 -21.16 17.74
C PHE A 160 4.31 -21.31 16.66
N GLY A 161 3.71 -20.22 16.19
CA GLY A 161 2.71 -20.27 15.12
C GLY A 161 3.28 -20.77 13.79
N HIS A 162 4.51 -20.40 13.46
CA HIS A 162 5.16 -20.90 12.25
C HIS A 162 5.31 -22.43 12.24
N PHE A 163 5.60 -23.05 13.39
CA PHE A 163 5.74 -24.52 13.49
C PHE A 163 4.43 -25.27 13.79
N PHE A 164 3.50 -24.66 14.53
CA PHE A 164 2.31 -25.34 15.07
C PHE A 164 0.97 -24.75 14.61
N GLY A 165 1.01 -23.71 13.77
CA GLY A 165 -0.15 -23.02 13.21
C GLY A 165 -0.66 -21.87 14.07
N GLU A 166 -1.30 -20.90 13.40
CA GLU A 166 -1.79 -19.67 14.01
C GLU A 166 -2.79 -19.92 15.16
N LYS A 167 -3.76 -20.84 14.99
CA LYS A 167 -4.74 -21.16 16.04
C LYS A 167 -4.08 -21.65 17.33
N ALA A 168 -2.95 -22.35 17.23
CA ALA A 168 -2.20 -22.80 18.41
C ALA A 168 -1.45 -21.64 19.07
N ALA A 169 -0.88 -20.73 18.28
CA ALA A 169 -0.23 -19.52 18.78
C ALA A 169 -1.19 -18.59 19.52
N ARG A 170 -2.41 -18.35 18.99
CA ARG A 170 -3.43 -17.51 19.66
C ARG A 170 -3.88 -18.12 20.98
N LYS A 171 -4.06 -19.45 21.04
CA LYS A 171 -4.35 -20.15 22.30
C LYS A 171 -3.23 -19.98 23.31
N LEU A 172 -1.96 -20.12 22.90
CA LEU A 172 -0.81 -19.93 23.78
C LEU A 172 -0.71 -18.47 24.27
N ALA A 173 -0.97 -17.50 23.40
CA ALA A 173 -0.88 -16.06 23.70
C ALA A 173 -1.83 -15.63 24.83
N LYS A 174 -2.99 -16.27 24.97
CA LYS A 174 -3.96 -16.03 26.06
C LYS A 174 -3.40 -16.34 27.45
N TRP A 175 -2.41 -17.23 27.56
CA TRP A 175 -1.83 -17.67 28.85
C TRP A 175 -0.45 -17.07 29.15
N LEU A 176 0.24 -16.54 28.13
CA LEU A 176 1.54 -15.93 28.32
C LEU A 176 1.40 -14.48 28.82
N PRO A 177 2.21 -14.06 29.80
CA PRO A 177 2.28 -12.66 30.19
C PRO A 177 2.83 -11.81 29.04
N ASN A 178 2.39 -10.54 28.98
CA ASN A 178 2.94 -9.59 28.01
C ASN A 178 4.44 -9.39 28.21
N GLY A 179 5.14 -9.16 27.10
CA GLY A 179 6.58 -8.94 27.05
C GLY A 179 7.25 -9.69 25.90
N PHE A 180 8.56 -9.47 25.77
CA PHE A 180 9.37 -9.97 24.66
C PHE A 180 9.21 -11.47 24.35
N VAL A 181 9.09 -12.31 25.40
CA VAL A 181 8.94 -13.76 25.22
C VAL A 181 7.63 -14.11 24.51
N LYS A 182 6.52 -13.43 24.85
CA LYS A 182 5.23 -13.64 24.18
C LYS A 182 5.30 -13.21 22.73
N ASP A 183 5.81 -12.01 22.46
CA ASP A 183 5.92 -11.47 21.10
C ASP A 183 6.71 -12.39 20.17
N VAL A 184 7.84 -12.93 20.65
CA VAL A 184 8.67 -13.86 19.87
C VAL A 184 7.94 -15.19 19.62
N LEU A 185 7.22 -15.70 20.62
CA LEU A 185 6.56 -17.00 20.51
C LEU A 185 5.26 -16.94 19.70
N THR A 186 4.45 -15.89 19.86
CA THR A 186 3.07 -15.82 19.35
C THR A 186 2.82 -14.69 18.34
N GLY A 187 3.81 -13.84 18.09
CA GLY A 187 3.71 -12.72 17.15
C GLY A 187 3.05 -11.49 17.76
N VAL A 188 2.86 -10.47 16.92
CA VAL A 188 2.27 -9.17 17.31
C VAL A 188 0.79 -9.25 17.73
N PRO A 189 -0.09 -10.02 17.05
CA PRO A 189 -1.47 -10.18 17.49
C PRO A 189 -1.58 -10.72 18.92
N MET A 190 -2.42 -10.08 19.75
CA MET A 190 -2.57 -10.31 21.19
C MET A 190 -1.38 -9.87 22.07
N SER A 191 -0.35 -9.23 21.51
CA SER A 191 0.74 -8.64 22.30
C SER A 191 0.35 -7.31 22.95
N GLU A 192 1.24 -6.73 23.75
CA GLU A 192 1.09 -5.36 24.28
C GLU A 192 1.27 -4.32 23.18
N THR A 193 0.48 -3.25 23.19
CA THR A 193 0.68 -2.13 22.24
C THR A 193 1.95 -1.37 22.61
N ASP A 194 2.87 -1.20 21.68
CA ASP A 194 4.12 -0.45 21.93
C ASP A 194 4.47 0.49 20.77
N HIS A 195 4.85 1.71 21.14
CA HIS A 195 5.33 2.78 20.25
C HIS A 195 6.87 2.87 20.22
N HIS A 196 7.55 2.14 21.11
CA HIS A 196 9.01 2.12 21.28
C HIS A 196 9.59 3.51 21.56
N GLY A 197 8.97 4.24 22.48
CA GLY A 197 9.43 5.54 22.97
C GLY A 197 9.08 6.75 22.08
N THR A 198 8.50 6.55 20.90
CA THR A 198 8.13 7.63 19.98
C THR A 198 6.69 7.44 19.48
N PRO A 199 5.79 8.43 19.62
CA PRO A 199 4.42 8.34 19.11
C PRO A 199 4.37 7.81 17.68
N TYR A 200 3.44 6.89 17.43
CA TYR A 200 3.32 6.31 16.11
C TYR A 200 2.95 7.36 15.06
N SER A 201 3.64 7.33 13.93
CA SER A 201 3.31 8.03 12.70
C SER A 201 3.97 7.33 11.52
N LEU A 202 3.38 7.46 10.33
CA LEU A 202 4.13 7.22 9.09
C LEU A 202 5.07 8.42 8.86
N THR A 203 6.25 8.16 8.27
CA THR A 203 7.32 9.15 8.15
C THR A 203 7.53 9.60 6.70
N GLU A 204 8.29 10.67 6.49
CA GLU A 204 8.59 11.14 5.12
C GLU A 204 9.49 10.18 4.37
N GLU A 205 10.40 9.50 5.08
CA GLU A 205 11.22 8.42 4.52
C GLU A 205 10.34 7.24 4.09
N PHE A 206 9.29 6.92 4.86
CA PHE A 206 8.32 5.89 4.47
C PHE A 206 7.60 6.26 3.17
N ASN A 207 7.21 7.53 2.99
CA ASN A 207 6.64 8.01 1.74
C ASN A 207 7.63 7.89 0.58
N ALA A 208 8.90 8.27 0.78
CA ALA A 208 9.93 8.23 -0.26
C ALA A 208 10.21 6.80 -0.75
N VAL A 209 10.32 5.82 0.17
CA VAL A 209 10.59 4.42 -0.21
C VAL A 209 9.37 3.71 -0.81
N TYR A 210 8.15 4.25 -0.67
CA TYR A 210 6.93 3.70 -1.27
C TYR A 210 6.54 4.32 -2.62
N ARG A 211 7.41 5.15 -3.22
CA ARG A 211 7.24 5.65 -4.60
C ARG A 211 7.56 4.56 -5.62
N LEU A 212 6.70 3.54 -5.68
CA LEU A 212 6.89 2.33 -6.50
C LEU A 212 6.18 2.43 -7.86
N HIS A 213 6.07 3.62 -8.43
CA HIS A 213 5.39 3.87 -9.72
C HIS A 213 5.87 2.99 -10.90
N PRO A 214 7.15 2.56 -10.99
CA PRO A 214 7.60 1.62 -12.01
C PRO A 214 6.87 0.27 -12.04
N LEU A 215 6.13 -0.10 -10.99
CA LEU A 215 5.33 -1.33 -10.97
C LEU A 215 4.19 -1.31 -12.00
N ILE A 216 3.72 -0.13 -12.41
CA ILE A 216 2.57 0.04 -13.30
C ILE A 216 3.04 -0.07 -14.76
N PRO A 217 2.58 -1.06 -15.56
CA PRO A 217 2.96 -1.14 -16.97
C PRO A 217 2.31 -0.03 -17.79
N ASP A 218 2.78 0.22 -19.02
CA ASP A 218 2.17 1.24 -19.90
C ASP A 218 0.79 0.81 -20.44
N GLU A 219 0.56 -0.50 -20.58
CA GLU A 219 -0.69 -1.10 -21.02
C GLU A 219 -0.96 -2.44 -20.32
N VAL A 220 -2.23 -2.85 -20.32
CA VAL A 220 -2.67 -4.14 -19.80
C VAL A 220 -3.54 -4.85 -20.84
N GLU A 221 -3.29 -6.14 -21.02
CA GLU A 221 -4.16 -7.02 -21.82
C GLU A 221 -5.18 -7.70 -20.91
N ILE A 222 -6.46 -7.56 -21.23
CA ILE A 222 -7.55 -8.24 -20.52
C ILE A 222 -8.00 -9.45 -21.33
N LYS A 223 -8.03 -10.61 -20.68
CA LYS A 223 -8.37 -11.92 -21.24
C LYS A 223 -9.52 -12.56 -20.47
N ARG A 224 -10.28 -13.41 -21.17
CA ARG A 224 -11.29 -14.27 -20.56
C ARG A 224 -10.63 -15.27 -19.63
N CYS A 225 -11.10 -15.36 -18.38
CA CYS A 225 -10.64 -16.36 -17.43
C CYS A 225 -10.94 -17.79 -17.96
N GLY A 226 -9.94 -18.67 -17.97
CA GLY A 226 -10.08 -20.07 -18.36
C GLY A 226 -9.96 -20.38 -19.86
N THR A 227 -10.19 -19.42 -20.76
CA THR A 227 -9.98 -19.61 -22.21
C THR A 227 -8.83 -18.78 -22.78
N GLU A 228 -8.35 -17.79 -22.03
CA GLU A 228 -7.32 -16.82 -22.43
C GLU A 228 -7.66 -16.01 -23.68
N GLN A 229 -8.92 -16.05 -24.13
CA GLN A 229 -9.37 -15.25 -25.26
C GLN A 229 -9.25 -13.76 -24.90
N LYS A 230 -8.49 -13.03 -25.71
CA LYS A 230 -8.33 -11.58 -25.56
C LYS A 230 -9.67 -10.86 -25.67
N ILE A 231 -9.96 -10.01 -24.68
CA ILE A 231 -11.05 -9.05 -24.68
C ILE A 231 -10.56 -7.74 -25.28
N GLY A 232 -9.40 -7.24 -24.83
CA GLY A 232 -8.81 -6.00 -25.32
C GLY A 232 -7.42 -5.74 -24.74
N THR A 233 -6.72 -4.76 -25.30
CA THR A 233 -5.52 -4.15 -24.71
C THR A 233 -5.83 -2.70 -24.43
N TYR A 234 -5.49 -2.27 -23.23
CA TYR A 234 -5.83 -0.95 -22.71
C TYR A 234 -4.56 -0.25 -22.26
N LYS A 235 -4.32 0.96 -22.77
CA LYS A 235 -3.30 1.83 -22.19
C LYS A 235 -3.73 2.23 -20.80
N MET A 236 -2.81 2.28 -19.84
CA MET A 236 -3.17 2.63 -18.45
C MET A 236 -3.85 3.99 -18.33
N ALA A 237 -3.44 4.97 -19.15
CA ALA A 237 -4.07 6.28 -19.21
C ALA A 237 -5.56 6.23 -19.59
N ASP A 238 -5.95 5.27 -20.44
CA ASP A 238 -7.33 5.09 -20.92
C ASP A 238 -8.20 4.29 -19.92
N ILE A 239 -7.59 3.82 -18.82
CA ILE A 239 -8.24 3.13 -17.71
C ILE A 239 -7.90 3.78 -16.36
N ALA A 240 -7.70 5.08 -16.38
CA ALA A 240 -7.54 5.95 -15.21
C ALA A 240 -8.80 6.81 -14.98
N PHE A 241 -8.96 7.30 -13.75
CA PHE A 241 -10.01 8.23 -13.34
C PHE A 241 -11.43 7.74 -13.75
N SER A 242 -12.22 8.56 -14.44
CA SER A 242 -13.58 8.23 -14.87
C SER A 242 -13.65 7.09 -15.90
N GLU A 243 -12.54 6.78 -16.57
CA GLU A 243 -12.44 5.69 -17.54
C GLU A 243 -11.86 4.41 -16.94
N SER A 244 -11.65 4.34 -15.61
CA SER A 244 -11.13 3.14 -14.93
C SER A 244 -11.97 1.89 -15.14
N ARG A 245 -13.22 2.04 -15.58
CA ARG A 245 -14.16 0.94 -15.82
C ARG A 245 -14.31 0.56 -17.30
N THR A 246 -13.50 1.12 -18.21
CA THR A 246 -13.59 0.82 -19.65
C THR A 246 -13.60 -0.68 -19.96
N PRO A 247 -12.77 -1.54 -19.36
CA PRO A 247 -12.85 -2.98 -19.63
C PRO A 247 -14.20 -3.60 -19.28
N PHE A 248 -14.87 -3.14 -18.22
CA PHE A 248 -16.21 -3.61 -17.87
C PHE A 248 -17.27 -3.13 -18.88
N LYS A 249 -17.11 -1.91 -19.45
CA LYS A 249 -17.94 -1.42 -20.55
C LYS A 249 -17.76 -2.30 -21.81
N ASP A 250 -16.57 -2.83 -22.01
CA ASP A 250 -16.21 -3.77 -23.08
C ASP A 250 -16.53 -5.24 -22.75
N LYS A 251 -17.43 -5.47 -21.78
CA LYS A 251 -17.95 -6.79 -21.40
C LYS A 251 -16.92 -7.72 -20.74
N ALA A 252 -15.83 -7.19 -20.17
CA ALA A 252 -15.03 -7.94 -19.21
C ALA A 252 -15.82 -8.12 -17.91
N GLU A 253 -15.69 -9.28 -17.28
CA GLU A 253 -16.19 -9.52 -15.93
C GLU A 253 -15.07 -9.28 -14.90
N MET A 254 -15.42 -9.10 -13.62
CA MET A 254 -14.43 -8.93 -12.55
C MET A 254 -13.40 -10.08 -12.52
N VAL A 255 -13.83 -11.32 -12.78
CA VAL A 255 -12.93 -12.48 -12.83
C VAL A 255 -11.94 -12.41 -13.99
N ASP A 256 -12.34 -11.88 -15.14
CA ASP A 256 -11.47 -11.70 -16.31
C ASP A 256 -10.36 -10.69 -16.01
N VAL A 257 -10.73 -9.57 -15.37
CA VAL A 257 -9.78 -8.53 -14.99
C VAL A 257 -8.81 -9.05 -13.92
N ILE A 258 -9.31 -9.68 -12.85
CA ILE A 258 -8.47 -10.27 -11.80
C ILE A 258 -7.52 -11.32 -12.38
N TYR A 259 -8.02 -12.21 -13.25
CA TYR A 259 -7.19 -13.22 -13.93
C TYR A 259 -6.06 -12.57 -14.74
N SER A 260 -6.40 -11.54 -15.51
CA SER A 260 -5.43 -10.86 -16.37
C SER A 260 -4.34 -10.16 -15.56
N PHE A 261 -4.69 -9.47 -14.47
CA PHE A 261 -3.71 -8.88 -13.56
C PHE A 261 -2.90 -9.93 -12.80
N GLY A 262 -3.54 -11.03 -12.35
CA GLY A 262 -2.88 -12.10 -11.60
C GLY A 262 -1.92 -12.96 -12.43
N THR A 263 -2.02 -12.92 -13.76
CA THR A 263 -1.13 -13.64 -14.70
C THR A 263 -0.11 -12.73 -15.38
N ALA A 264 -0.21 -11.41 -15.19
CA ALA A 264 0.71 -10.44 -15.73
C ALA A 264 1.86 -10.16 -14.74
N ASN A 265 3.04 -9.83 -15.28
CA ASN A 265 4.16 -9.37 -14.48
C ASN A 265 4.09 -7.84 -14.32
N PRO A 266 4.30 -7.29 -13.11
CA PRO A 266 4.46 -5.86 -12.93
C PRO A 266 5.80 -5.38 -13.52
N GLY A 267 5.96 -4.07 -13.68
CA GLY A 267 7.25 -3.50 -14.05
C GLY A 267 8.29 -3.62 -12.92
N ALA A 268 9.56 -3.72 -13.27
CA ALA A 268 10.66 -3.75 -12.30
C ALA A 268 10.93 -2.35 -11.71
N ILE A 269 11.28 -2.28 -10.43
CA ILE A 269 11.55 -1.01 -9.72
C ILE A 269 13.01 -0.62 -9.92
N ILE A 270 13.32 -0.20 -11.15
CA ILE A 270 14.67 0.14 -11.59
C ILE A 270 14.69 1.48 -12.35
N ALA A 271 15.90 2.01 -12.53
CA ALA A 271 16.12 3.20 -13.34
C ALA A 271 15.62 2.95 -14.79
N ARG A 272 15.18 4.03 -15.44
CA ARG A 272 14.61 4.02 -16.81
C ARG A 272 13.36 3.14 -17.01
N ASN A 273 12.68 2.74 -15.94
CA ASN A 273 11.42 2.00 -16.03
C ASN A 273 10.21 2.79 -15.46
N TYR A 274 10.29 4.12 -15.45
CA TYR A 274 9.17 4.97 -15.02
C TYR A 274 8.11 5.06 -16.15
N PRO A 275 6.81 4.80 -15.88
CA PRO A 275 5.79 4.74 -16.94
C PRO A 275 5.62 6.07 -17.65
N ASN A 276 5.57 6.05 -18.99
CA ASN A 276 5.58 7.28 -19.77
C ASN A 276 4.30 8.09 -19.57
N PHE A 277 3.15 7.42 -19.40
CA PHE A 277 1.88 8.10 -19.19
C PHE A 277 1.81 8.84 -17.84
N LEU A 278 2.64 8.48 -16.85
CA LEU A 278 2.73 9.21 -15.58
C LEU A 278 3.59 10.47 -15.68
N ARG A 279 4.38 10.62 -16.76
CA ARG A 279 5.17 11.83 -17.04
C ARG A 279 4.38 12.89 -17.81
N ASP A 280 3.24 12.49 -18.38
CA ASP A 280 2.30 13.34 -19.11
C ASP A 280 0.86 13.01 -18.67
N LEU A 281 0.64 12.99 -17.35
CA LEU A 281 -0.61 12.55 -16.77
C LEU A 281 -1.64 13.69 -16.80
N ALA A 282 -2.66 13.55 -17.64
CA ALA A 282 -3.81 14.44 -17.64
C ALA A 282 -4.70 14.16 -16.42
N LEU A 283 -4.75 15.10 -15.48
CA LEU A 283 -5.63 15.02 -14.33
C LEU A 283 -7.08 15.40 -14.70
N PRO A 284 -8.08 14.87 -13.97
CA PRO A 284 -9.44 15.40 -14.01
C PRO A 284 -9.45 16.92 -13.79
N GLY A 285 -10.47 17.59 -14.33
CA GLY A 285 -10.61 19.03 -14.10
C GLY A 285 -10.76 19.32 -12.61
N ASP A 286 -10.06 20.35 -12.12
CA ASP A 286 -10.17 20.80 -10.73
C ASP A 286 -11.66 20.96 -10.35
N PRO A 287 -12.15 20.37 -9.25
CA PRO A 287 -13.58 20.38 -8.91
C PRO A 287 -14.16 21.79 -8.73
N ILE A 288 -13.33 22.78 -8.40
CA ILE A 288 -13.75 24.16 -8.13
C ILE A 288 -13.60 25.01 -9.39
N SER A 289 -12.44 24.95 -10.04
CA SER A 289 -12.08 25.84 -11.15
C SER A 289 -12.30 25.24 -12.53
N GLY A 290 -12.59 23.93 -12.63
CA GLY A 290 -12.70 23.16 -13.87
C GLY A 290 -11.39 23.06 -14.66
N ARG A 291 -10.26 23.54 -14.11
CA ARG A 291 -9.00 23.66 -14.84
C ARG A 291 -8.37 22.28 -14.93
N LYS A 292 -8.11 21.83 -16.15
CA LYS A 292 -7.32 20.62 -16.41
C LYS A 292 -5.84 20.91 -16.18
N GLN A 293 -5.14 19.96 -15.61
CA GLN A 293 -3.70 20.04 -15.36
C GLN A 293 -3.03 18.81 -15.96
N ILE A 294 -1.79 19.01 -16.42
CA ILE A 294 -0.90 17.93 -16.82
C ILE A 294 0.18 17.84 -15.76
N LEU A 295 0.43 16.63 -15.28
CA LEU A 295 1.39 16.33 -14.23
C LEU A 295 2.50 15.43 -14.77
N ASP A 296 3.75 15.86 -14.58
CA ASP A 296 4.90 14.96 -14.65
C ASP A 296 5.15 14.41 -13.25
N LEU A 297 4.62 13.21 -12.97
CA LEU A 297 4.71 12.59 -11.65
C LEU A 297 6.15 12.21 -11.30
N ALA A 298 6.98 11.86 -12.29
CA ALA A 298 8.39 11.55 -12.05
C ALA A 298 9.15 12.79 -11.55
N ALA A 299 8.90 13.94 -12.17
CA ALA A 299 9.46 15.21 -11.71
C ALA A 299 8.91 15.61 -10.32
N VAL A 300 7.61 15.40 -10.08
CA VAL A 300 6.97 15.68 -8.80
C VAL A 300 7.58 14.85 -7.68
N ASP A 301 7.79 13.55 -7.88
CA ASP A 301 8.39 12.67 -6.89
C ASP A 301 9.76 13.20 -6.41
N LEU A 302 10.63 13.59 -7.34
CA LEU A 302 11.93 14.19 -7.03
C LEU A 302 11.80 15.52 -6.28
N ILE A 303 10.91 16.41 -6.74
CA ILE A 303 10.69 17.72 -6.11
C ILE A 303 10.11 17.55 -4.71
N ARG A 304 9.24 16.56 -4.49
CA ARG A 304 8.60 16.34 -3.19
C ARG A 304 9.60 15.86 -2.15
N ASP A 305 10.44 14.89 -2.46
CA ASP A 305 11.46 14.42 -1.52
C ASP A 305 12.43 15.56 -1.13
N ARG A 306 12.88 16.35 -2.13
CA ARG A 306 13.67 17.58 -1.91
C ARG A 306 12.96 18.56 -0.99
N SER A 307 11.71 18.89 -1.31
CA SER A 307 10.93 19.90 -0.57
C SER A 307 10.58 19.48 0.85
N ARG A 308 10.52 18.17 1.10
CA ARG A 308 10.19 17.59 2.40
C ARG A 308 11.41 17.30 3.26
N GLY A 309 12.60 17.61 2.77
CA GLY A 309 13.84 17.43 3.51
C GLY A 309 14.25 15.97 3.68
N VAL A 310 13.76 15.06 2.83
CA VAL A 310 14.27 13.69 2.77
C VAL A 310 15.75 13.79 2.33
N PRO A 311 16.70 13.19 3.09
CA PRO A 311 18.12 13.22 2.72
C PRO A 311 18.35 12.70 1.31
N ARG A 312 19.46 13.14 0.66
CA ARG A 312 19.97 12.56 -0.59
C ARG A 312 20.44 11.12 -0.39
N TYR A 313 20.57 10.35 -1.47
CA TYR A 313 20.74 8.90 -1.39
C TYR A 313 21.91 8.46 -0.50
N CYS A 314 23.10 9.04 -0.70
CA CYS A 314 24.29 8.69 0.08
C CYS A 314 24.10 8.99 1.58
N GLU A 315 23.57 10.17 1.91
CA GLU A 315 23.28 10.54 3.31
C GLU A 315 22.15 9.70 3.90
N PHE A 316 21.12 9.38 3.12
CA PHE A 316 20.02 8.51 3.52
C PHE A 316 20.53 7.13 3.96
N ARG A 317 21.46 6.55 3.18
CA ARG A 317 22.13 5.29 3.53
C ARG A 317 22.98 5.41 4.79
N ARG A 318 23.74 6.50 4.95
CA ARG A 318 24.53 6.73 6.18
C ARG A 318 23.65 6.81 7.42
N GLN A 319 22.49 7.47 7.35
CA GLN A 319 21.53 7.54 8.46
C GLN A 319 20.91 6.18 8.80
N LEU A 320 20.78 5.31 7.80
CA LEU A 320 20.41 3.89 7.97
C LEU A 320 21.57 2.98 8.40
N ARG A 321 22.76 3.55 8.67
CA ARG A 321 23.99 2.82 9.02
C ARG A 321 24.47 1.85 7.94
N MET A 322 24.23 2.20 6.68
CA MET A 322 24.69 1.47 5.49
C MET A 322 25.91 2.17 4.88
N SER A 323 26.74 1.43 4.12
CA SER A 323 27.76 2.03 3.28
C SER A 323 27.11 2.82 2.15
N ALA A 324 27.59 4.03 1.86
CA ALA A 324 27.22 4.77 0.66
C ALA A 324 28.16 4.36 -0.49
N PRO A 325 27.71 4.35 -1.75
CA PRO A 325 28.60 4.11 -2.88
C PRO A 325 29.69 5.19 -2.96
N GLU A 326 30.87 4.81 -3.44
CA GLU A 326 32.03 5.69 -3.60
C GLU A 326 32.17 6.23 -5.04
N SER A 327 31.40 5.67 -5.99
CA SER A 327 31.42 6.06 -7.41
C SER A 327 30.05 5.86 -8.09
N PHE A 328 29.85 6.49 -9.25
CA PHE A 328 28.65 6.27 -10.06
C PHE A 328 28.59 4.85 -10.63
N GLU A 329 29.75 4.25 -10.91
CA GLU A 329 29.90 2.87 -11.34
C GLU A 329 29.43 1.88 -10.26
N GLU A 330 29.78 2.12 -8.99
CA GLU A 330 29.30 1.30 -7.87
C GLU A 330 27.79 1.47 -7.68
N LEU A 331 27.30 2.71 -7.74
CA LEU A 331 25.87 3.00 -7.66
C LEU A 331 25.08 2.30 -8.79
N ALA A 332 25.63 2.30 -10.00
CA ALA A 332 25.01 1.67 -11.17
C ALA A 332 25.21 0.15 -11.24
N GLY A 333 25.81 -0.48 -10.23
CA GLY A 333 25.99 -1.93 -10.19
C GLY A 333 27.04 -2.47 -11.16
N LEU A 334 27.95 -1.63 -11.66
CA LEU A 334 29.01 -2.04 -12.59
C LEU A 334 30.18 -2.74 -11.89
N PHE A 335 30.14 -2.83 -10.57
CA PHE A 335 31.10 -3.58 -9.77
C PHE A 335 30.42 -4.79 -9.12
N ASP A 336 31.08 -5.94 -9.13
CA ASP A 336 30.67 -7.05 -8.26
C ASP A 336 30.93 -6.69 -6.78
N GLY A 337 30.37 -7.46 -5.83
CA GLY A 337 30.60 -7.27 -4.39
C GLY A 337 32.09 -7.38 -3.95
N ASN A 338 33.03 -7.55 -4.89
CA ASN A 338 34.48 -7.50 -4.71
C ASN A 338 35.13 -6.32 -5.47
N HIS A 339 34.36 -5.31 -5.91
CA HIS A 339 34.81 -4.12 -6.63
C HIS A 339 35.50 -4.40 -7.99
N ARG A 340 35.13 -5.48 -8.68
CA ARG A 340 35.66 -5.75 -10.04
C ARG A 340 34.73 -5.19 -11.10
N PRO A 341 35.24 -4.41 -12.08
CA PRO A 341 34.42 -3.93 -13.19
C PRO A 341 33.80 -5.11 -13.93
N SER A 342 32.50 -5.04 -14.19
CA SER A 342 31.79 -5.94 -15.08
C SER A 342 31.20 -5.10 -16.23
N PRO A 343 31.99 -4.80 -17.28
CA PRO A 343 31.55 -3.96 -18.40
C PRO A 343 30.34 -4.53 -19.15
N ASP A 344 30.13 -5.85 -19.05
CA ASP A 344 29.01 -6.57 -19.65
C ASP A 344 27.69 -6.44 -18.84
N GLN A 345 27.73 -5.72 -17.70
CA GLN A 345 26.59 -5.49 -16.81
C GLN A 345 26.10 -4.03 -16.78
N ASP A 346 26.49 -3.16 -17.72
CA ASP A 346 25.76 -1.90 -17.91
C ASP A 346 24.46 -2.19 -18.68
N PRO A 347 23.28 -2.30 -18.03
CA PRO A 347 22.03 -2.53 -18.75
C PRO A 347 21.66 -1.33 -19.65
N PHE A 348 22.31 -0.18 -19.46
CA PHE A 348 21.95 1.08 -20.10
C PHE A 348 23.19 1.81 -20.63
N PRO A 349 23.55 1.62 -21.91
CA PRO A 349 24.76 2.19 -22.48
C PRO A 349 24.94 3.68 -22.16
N ASN A 350 26.08 4.04 -21.58
CA ASN A 350 26.47 5.39 -21.14
C ASN A 350 25.81 5.89 -19.84
N LEU A 351 25.12 5.05 -19.07
CA LEU A 351 24.43 5.47 -17.84
C LEU A 351 25.34 6.24 -16.88
N VAL A 352 26.53 5.72 -16.59
CA VAL A 352 27.48 6.37 -15.67
C VAL A 352 27.88 7.77 -16.16
N LYS A 353 28.13 7.90 -17.47
CA LYS A 353 28.45 9.21 -18.06
C LYS A 353 27.27 10.18 -17.93
N GLU A 354 26.05 9.72 -18.21
CA GLU A 354 24.85 10.53 -18.06
C GLU A 354 24.61 10.96 -16.60
N LEU A 355 24.82 10.06 -15.64
CA LEU A 355 24.73 10.39 -14.22
C LEU A 355 25.79 11.42 -13.82
N HIS A 356 27.02 11.24 -14.29
CA HIS A 356 28.10 12.19 -14.06
C HIS A 356 27.76 13.57 -14.65
N ASP A 357 27.24 13.64 -15.87
CA ASP A 357 26.84 14.89 -16.51
C ASP A 357 25.63 15.54 -15.80
N LEU A 358 24.63 14.73 -15.40
CA LEU A 358 23.41 15.19 -14.74
C LEU A 358 23.67 15.76 -13.35
N TYR A 359 24.51 15.09 -12.57
CA TYR A 359 24.86 15.49 -11.20
C TYR A 359 26.16 16.30 -11.11
N GLY A 360 26.76 16.66 -12.25
CA GLY A 360 27.99 17.47 -12.29
C GLY A 360 29.20 16.79 -11.62
N GLY A 361 29.25 15.45 -11.66
CA GLY A 361 30.25 14.63 -10.97
C GLY A 361 30.05 14.50 -9.46
N ASP A 362 29.01 15.11 -8.88
CA ASP A 362 28.74 15.07 -7.44
C ASP A 362 27.82 13.89 -7.08
N LEU A 363 28.42 12.81 -6.57
CA LEU A 363 27.69 11.62 -6.12
C LEU A 363 26.76 11.93 -4.92
N GLU A 364 27.08 12.91 -4.07
CA GLU A 364 26.25 13.29 -2.92
C GLU A 364 24.97 14.03 -3.33
N ALA A 365 24.91 14.54 -4.57
CA ALA A 365 23.74 15.22 -5.10
C ALA A 365 22.63 14.25 -5.56
N VAL A 366 22.91 12.94 -5.66
CA VAL A 366 21.97 11.93 -6.15
C VAL A 366 20.70 11.88 -5.30
N ASP A 367 19.55 12.03 -5.96
CA ASP A 367 18.23 11.95 -5.32
C ASP A 367 17.98 10.53 -4.77
N THR A 368 17.32 10.42 -3.61
CA THR A 368 17.07 9.13 -2.94
C THR A 368 16.29 8.16 -3.80
N MET A 369 15.22 8.62 -4.47
CA MET A 369 14.49 7.77 -5.43
C MET A 369 15.39 7.27 -6.56
N VAL A 370 16.25 8.15 -7.14
CA VAL A 370 17.15 7.78 -8.23
C VAL A 370 18.17 6.75 -7.75
N GLY A 371 18.78 6.97 -6.59
CA GLY A 371 19.75 6.02 -6.03
C GLY A 371 19.12 4.67 -5.70
N MET A 372 17.91 4.64 -5.13
CA MET A 372 17.18 3.39 -4.86
C MET A 372 16.81 2.62 -6.13
N PHE A 373 16.56 3.31 -7.25
CA PHE A 373 16.24 2.68 -8.54
C PHE A 373 17.51 2.22 -9.29
N LEU A 374 18.67 2.79 -8.97
CA LEU A 374 19.97 2.36 -9.51
C LEU A 374 20.59 1.22 -8.69
N GLU A 375 20.30 1.18 -7.38
CA GLU A 375 20.81 0.16 -6.47
C GLU A 375 20.45 -1.25 -6.96
N VAL A 376 21.46 -2.11 -7.09
CA VAL A 376 21.26 -3.52 -7.38
C VAL A 376 20.60 -4.17 -6.16
N PRO A 377 19.35 -4.63 -6.26
CA PRO A 377 18.68 -5.24 -5.13
C PRO A 377 19.36 -6.57 -4.76
N PRO A 378 19.29 -7.00 -3.48
CA PRO A 378 19.64 -8.37 -3.12
C PRO A 378 18.89 -9.39 -3.99
N ALA A 379 19.44 -10.60 -4.11
CA ALA A 379 18.75 -11.67 -4.83
C ALA A 379 17.32 -11.86 -4.28
N ASP A 380 16.37 -12.02 -5.20
CA ASP A 380 14.94 -12.23 -4.93
C ASP A 380 14.19 -11.04 -4.31
N PHE A 381 14.80 -9.84 -4.25
CA PHE A 381 14.11 -8.62 -3.84
C PHE A 381 13.53 -7.87 -5.05
N GLY A 382 12.29 -7.39 -4.90
CA GLY A 382 11.63 -6.53 -5.90
C GLY A 382 11.99 -5.05 -5.81
N PHE A 383 12.76 -4.63 -4.79
CA PHE A 383 13.26 -3.27 -4.61
C PHE A 383 14.55 -3.26 -3.76
N SER A 384 15.20 -2.10 -3.69
CA SER A 384 16.50 -1.92 -3.04
C SER A 384 16.56 -2.32 -1.56
N ASP A 385 17.76 -2.70 -1.07
CA ASP A 385 17.98 -2.95 0.37
C ASP A 385 17.76 -1.66 1.17
N THR A 386 18.11 -0.49 0.59
CA THR A 386 17.83 0.82 1.19
C THR A 386 16.33 1.00 1.50
N ALA A 387 15.45 0.72 0.54
CA ALA A 387 14.01 0.80 0.75
C ALA A 387 13.53 -0.24 1.79
N PHE A 388 14.10 -1.44 1.74
CA PHE A 388 13.78 -2.52 2.68
C PHE A 388 14.03 -2.15 4.15
N ARG A 389 15.10 -1.41 4.48
CA ARG A 389 15.40 -0.99 5.88
C ARG A 389 14.29 -0.14 6.50
N ILE A 390 13.71 0.78 5.72
CA ILE A 390 12.58 1.58 6.18
C ILE A 390 11.31 0.72 6.19
N PHE A 391 11.09 -0.07 5.15
CA PHE A 391 9.92 -0.94 5.04
C PHE A 391 9.80 -1.87 6.26
N ILE A 392 10.85 -2.60 6.64
CA ILE A 392 10.77 -3.60 7.71
C ILE A 392 10.47 -2.96 9.07
N LEU A 393 11.08 -1.81 9.35
CA LEU A 393 10.81 -1.05 10.57
C LEU A 393 9.35 -0.59 10.61
N MET A 394 8.89 0.03 9.52
CA MET A 394 7.56 0.62 9.49
C MET A 394 6.45 -0.43 9.39
N ALA A 395 6.69 -1.56 8.73
CA ALA A 395 5.76 -2.68 8.67
C ALA A 395 5.48 -3.24 10.07
N SER A 396 6.53 -3.50 10.87
CA SER A 396 6.36 -3.92 12.27
C SER A 396 5.68 -2.83 13.12
N ARG A 397 6.04 -1.55 12.94
CA ARG A 397 5.42 -0.44 13.68
C ARG A 397 3.92 -0.28 13.38
N ARG A 398 3.49 -0.46 12.12
CA ARG A 398 2.05 -0.40 11.74
C ARG A 398 1.19 -1.36 12.55
N LEU A 399 1.73 -2.54 12.87
CA LEU A 399 1.04 -3.55 13.68
C LEU A 399 1.23 -3.29 15.18
N LYS A 400 2.49 -3.20 15.63
CA LYS A 400 2.83 -3.15 17.07
C LYS A 400 2.31 -1.90 17.78
N SER A 401 2.15 -0.80 17.06
CA SER A 401 1.62 0.46 17.61
C SER A 401 0.11 0.58 17.54
N ASP A 402 -0.62 -0.37 16.96
CA ASP A 402 -2.07 -0.31 16.86
C ASP A 402 -2.70 -1.30 17.84
N ARG A 403 -3.53 -0.77 18.76
CA ARG A 403 -4.24 -1.58 19.75
C ARG A 403 -5.08 -2.69 19.12
N PHE A 404 -5.65 -2.46 17.93
CA PHE A 404 -6.53 -3.43 17.27
C PHE A 404 -5.76 -4.56 16.56
N PHE A 405 -4.44 -4.45 16.41
CA PHE A 405 -3.55 -5.55 16.02
C PHE A 405 -2.75 -6.12 17.20
N THR A 406 -2.98 -5.64 18.42
CA THR A 406 -2.25 -6.04 19.62
C THR A 406 -3.25 -6.41 20.73
N GLU A 407 -3.44 -5.56 21.73
CA GLU A 407 -4.23 -5.85 22.95
C GLU A 407 -5.70 -6.16 22.66
N ASP A 408 -6.26 -5.48 21.67
CA ASP A 408 -7.66 -5.59 21.31
C ASP A 408 -7.91 -6.63 20.22
N TYR A 409 -6.85 -7.29 19.72
CA TYR A 409 -6.95 -8.37 18.73
C TYR A 409 -7.49 -9.64 19.41
N THR A 410 -8.80 -9.75 19.60
CA THR A 410 -9.45 -10.84 20.34
C THR A 410 -10.76 -11.29 19.68
N GLU A 411 -11.17 -12.53 19.95
CA GLU A 411 -12.49 -13.07 19.56
C GLU A 411 -13.63 -12.18 20.10
N GLU A 412 -13.54 -11.72 21.35
CA GLU A 412 -14.57 -10.90 22.00
C GLU A 412 -14.79 -9.54 21.34
N ARG A 413 -13.75 -8.99 20.70
CA ARG A 413 -13.84 -7.72 19.95
C ARG A 413 -14.03 -7.93 18.45
N GLY A 414 -14.23 -9.19 18.03
CA GLY A 414 -14.48 -9.59 16.66
C GLY A 414 -13.38 -9.16 15.70
N SER A 415 -12.12 -9.14 16.12
CA SER A 415 -10.98 -8.79 15.26
C SER A 415 -10.16 -9.99 14.81
N GLU A 416 -10.39 -11.17 15.40
CA GLU A 416 -9.80 -12.44 14.94
C GLU A 416 -10.65 -12.99 13.77
N PRO A 417 -10.09 -13.14 12.55
CA PRO A 417 -10.80 -13.78 11.45
C PRO A 417 -11.09 -15.25 11.80
N TYR A 418 -12.34 -15.69 11.54
CA TYR A 418 -12.84 -17.06 11.73
C TYR A 418 -11.87 -18.19 11.29
#